data_AF-A0A6G2G1S4-F1
#
_entry.id   AF-A0A6G2G1S4-F1
#
_cell.length_a   1.000
_cell.length_b   1.000
_cell.length_c   1.000
_cell.angle_alpha   90.00
_cell.angle_beta   90.00
_cell.angle_gamma   90.00
#
_symmetry.space_group_name_H-M   'P 1'
#
loop_
_entity.id
_entity.type
_entity.pdbx_description
1 polymer ?
#
loop_
_entity_poly.entity_id
_entity_poly.type
_entity_poly.pdbx_seq_one_letter_code
_entity_poly.pdbx_strand_id
1 'polypeptide(L)' 'MFILVNLKAYPCDPIEVATAARDVAEESGVRIAVSPQAADLRRVADTG' A
#
# COMPACT_ATOMS: atom_id res chain seq x y z
N MET A 1 -9.09 11.46 -7.84
CA MET A 1 -8.40 10.35 -8.52
C MET A 1 -8.12 9.25 -7.51
N PHE A 2 -8.18 7.97 -7.89
CA PHE A 2 -7.91 6.82 -7.01
C PHE A 2 -6.93 5.87 -7.70
N ILE A 3 -5.92 5.41 -6.95
CA ILE A 3 -4.91 4.48 -7.41
C ILE A 3 -4.91 3.27 -6.48
N LEU A 4 -4.89 2.06 -7.06
CA LEU A 4 -4.74 0.81 -6.33
C LEU A 4 -3.47 0.09 -6.79
N VAL A 5 -2.55 -0.14 -5.87
CA VAL A 5 -1.33 -0.90 -6.11
C VAL A 5 -1.58 -2.35 -5.71
N ASN A 6 -1.69 -3.24 -6.70
CA ASN A 6 -1.86 -4.67 -6.44
C ASN A 6 -0.52 -5.41 -6.44
N LEU A 7 -0.12 -5.92 -5.27
CA LEU A 7 1.16 -6.63 -5.08
C LEU A 7 1.13 -8.05 -5.65
N LYS A 8 -0.07 -8.60 -5.90
CA LYS A 8 -0.28 -9.97 -6.35
C LYS A 8 0.54 -10.94 -5.49
N ALA A 9 1.40 -11.74 -6.13
CA ALA A 9 2.31 -12.68 -5.48
C ALA A 9 3.79 -12.35 -5.77
N TYR A 10 4.10 -11.10 -6.10
CA TYR A 10 5.49 -10.70 -6.34
C TYR A 10 6.28 -10.67 -5.03
N PRO A 11 7.58 -11.04 -5.05
CA PRO A 11 8.42 -11.04 -3.85
C PRO A 11 8.87 -9.61 -3.51
N CYS A 12 7.99 -8.86 -2.87
CA CYS A 12 8.22 -7.50 -2.37
C CYS A 12 7.88 -7.41 -0.89
N ASP A 13 8.41 -6.41 -0.19
CA ASP A 13 7.97 -6.11 1.17
C ASP A 13 6.68 -5.28 1.12
N PRO A 14 5.52 -5.81 1.56
CA PRO A 14 4.26 -5.09 1.51
C PRO A 14 4.23 -3.86 2.42
N ILE A 15 5.05 -3.81 3.47
CA ILE A 15 5.11 -2.69 4.42
C ILE A 15 5.91 -1.53 3.86
N GLU A 16 7.03 -1.81 3.19
CA GLU A 16 7.77 -0.76 2.49
C GLU A 16 6.91 -0.11 1.40
N VAL A 17 6.18 -0.91 0.62
CA VAL A 17 5.28 -0.38 -0.42
C VAL A 17 4.13 0.44 0.17
N ALA A 18 3.50 -0.05 1.25
CA ALA A 18 2.39 0.67 1.89
C ALA A 18 2.85 2.00 2.53
N THR A 19 4.02 2.02 3.16
CA THR A 19 4.61 3.23 3.72
C THR A 19 4.89 4.26 2.62
N ALA A 20 5.53 3.84 1.53
CA ALA A 20 5.78 4.73 0.39
C ALA A 20 4.49 5.25 -0.26
N ALA A 21 3.45 4.40 -0.37
CA ALA A 21 2.15 4.80 -0.90
C ALA A 21 1.47 5.86 -0.03
N ARG A 22 1.54 5.75 1.31
CA ARG A 22 1.03 6.75 2.25
C ARG A 22 1.76 8.08 2.08
N ASP A 23 3.09 8.07 2.09
CA ASP A 23 3.89 9.29 2.02
C ASP A 23 3.59 10.08 0.73
N VAL A 24 3.47 9.38 -0.41
CA VAL A 24 3.07 10.00 -1.69
C VAL A 24 1.61 10.46 -1.66
N ALA A 25 0.70 9.72 -1.03
CA ALA A 25 -0.70 10.12 -0.91
C ALA A 25 -0.83 11.43 -0.11
N GLU A 26 -0.06 11.60 0.96
CA GLU A 26 -0.01 12.81 1.78
C GLU A 26 0.57 14.00 1.00
N GLU A 27 1.70 13.81 0.31
CA GLU A 27 2.35 14.88 -0.46
C GLU A 27 1.48 15.35 -1.64
N SER A 28 0.82 14.41 -2.32
CA SER A 28 0.06 14.69 -3.55
C SER A 28 -1.42 15.00 -3.34
N GLY A 29 -1.97 14.69 -2.16
CA GLY A 29 -3.41 14.74 -1.90
C GLY A 29 -4.23 13.72 -2.71
N VAL A 30 -3.59 12.68 -3.28
CA VAL A 30 -4.24 11.62 -4.05
C VAL A 30 -4.56 10.42 -3.15
N ARG A 31 -5.72 9.78 -3.36
CA ARG A 31 -6.05 8.54 -2.66
C ARG A 31 -5.32 7.36 -3.30
N ILE A 32 -4.39 6.76 -2.56
CA ILE A 32 -3.63 5.57 -2.97
C ILE A 32 -3.91 4.46 -1.95
N ALA A 33 -4.27 3.27 -2.43
CA ALA A 33 -4.45 2.08 -1.60
C ALA A 33 -3.53 0.96 -2.08
N VAL A 34 -3.18 0.05 -1.16
CA VAL A 34 -2.37 -1.14 -1.45
C VAL A 34 -3.22 -2.38 -1.26
N SER A 35 -3.16 -3.30 -2.22
CA SER A 35 -3.76 -4.63 -2.18
C SER A 35 -2.65 -5.67 -1.98
N PRO A 36 -2.34 -6.03 -0.73
CA PRO A 36 -1.34 -7.06 -0.42
C PRO A 36 -1.93 -8.47 -0.55
N GLN A 37 -1.09 -9.48 -0.30
CA GLN A 37 -1.58 -10.84 -0.07
C GLN A 37 -2.42 -10.92 1.21
N ALA A 38 -3.30 -11.91 1.28
CA ALA A 38 -4.21 -12.08 2.41
C ALA A 38 -3.50 -12.19 3.78
N ALA A 39 -2.32 -12.81 3.82
CA ALA A 39 -1.53 -12.97 5.04
C ALA A 39 -1.01 -11.64 5.62
N ASP A 40 -0.86 -10.61 4.78
CA ASP A 40 -0.29 -9.32 5.16
C ASP A 40 -1.33 -8.22 5.36
N LEU A 41 -2.63 -8.52 5.17
CA LEU A 41 -3.72 -7.53 5.28
C LEU A 41 -3.66 -6.70 6.56
N ARG A 42 -3.47 -7.36 7.71
CA ARG A 42 -3.40 -6.65 9.00
C ARG A 42 -2.16 -5.78 9.11
N ARG A 43 -1.00 -6.30 8.69
CA ARG A 43 0.27 -5.56 8.75
C ARG A 43 0.22 -4.30 7.86
N VAL A 44 -0.37 -4.39 6.68
CA VAL A 44 -0.56 -3.26 5.78
C VAL A 44 -1.62 -2.29 6.30
N ALA A 45 -2.70 -2.76 6.92
CA ALA A 45 -3.70 -1.88 7.52
C ALA A 45 -3.12 -1.01 8.64
N ASP A 46 -2.09 -1.48 9.34
CA ASP A 46 -1.40 -0.74 10.41
C ASP A 46 -0.52 0.42 9.89
N THR A 47 -0.31 0.56 8.56
CA THR A 47 0.55 1.63 8.00
C THR A 47 -0.16 2.95 7.75
N GLY A 48 -1.49 3.00 7.86
CA GLY A 48 -2.32 4.17 7.56
C GLY A 48 -3.13 4.01 6.28
#